data_AF-A0A5D0X622-F1
#
_entry.id   AF-A0A5D0X622-F1
#
_cell.length_a   1.000
_cell.length_b   1.000
_cell.length_c   1.000
_cell.angle_alpha   90.00
_cell.angle_beta   90.00
_cell.angle_gamma   90.00
#
_symmetry.space_group_name_H-M   'P 1'
#
loop_
_entity.id
_entity.type
_entity.pdbx_description
1 polymer ?
#
loop_
_entity_poly.entity_id
_entity_poly.type
_entity_poly.pdbx_seq_one_letter_code
_entity_poly.pdbx_strand_id
1 'polypeptide(L)'
;MKRMIAAFVLMGLAIAVAIYIAMAPVASPTADGPLNSFLTGLDGLVDGIEAAVGRSTGALIAIGIGLALSLVLALIPTRTHYEEEGEPFFSPSDDLDLDHYPQAPGAQDLIEDEQDDDEPVEAPAPAPRPEPAAGTAHEAQPAPVPAKPVLAEPTLAPFTASPLTLVRKAREPGRDWFGDSSWFGGLPRLGDTPWPRDLSGIALPFLAQIDLADIAACSPEGSLPSTGSLAVFLGDGGVVPLAADVTADFTDPPQDLPPAFEEGAAMPFPQRTSRLTRWLFPYWPIEVHAGNAIGTAFERDHPFYAVGVGEPVETLWWHSVQHFADRLREGLEQADAPIAAHRANLLQAREELKRIENHPDTDPYELEDAREDIEGLEADLARIEEQRGSLPDMLAALESFTEGRALWSVLSEQELEIVRDLLPEAHERYGELIGQTIPGSLGEMATVSLRAAISGPPEAVAAIPETMLSRLNTEYRLPAEGTHRLFVPADDSDEIVLADLAWDDMIEWCWPEEARFQIRIAPEDAAQGNWERARALFVPS
;
A
#
# COMPACT_ATOMS: atom_id res chain seq x y z
N MET A 1 -25.02 15.91 18.95
CA MET A 1 -25.13 17.32 18.50
C MET A 1 -25.38 17.47 16.98
N LYS A 2 -24.73 16.67 16.11
CA LYS A 2 -24.86 16.72 14.64
C LYS A 2 -26.30 16.60 14.10
N ARG A 3 -27.16 15.73 14.67
CA ARG A 3 -28.58 15.60 14.24
C ARG A 3 -29.44 16.81 14.57
N MET A 4 -29.21 17.46 15.71
CA MET A 4 -29.90 18.72 16.00
C MET A 4 -29.49 19.79 15.00
N ILE A 5 -28.20 19.87 14.65
CA ILE A 5 -27.72 20.80 13.62
C ILE A 5 -28.39 20.48 12.27
N ALA A 6 -28.44 19.22 11.85
CA ALA A 6 -29.11 18.80 10.61
C ALA A 6 -30.61 19.12 10.62
N ALA A 7 -31.31 18.87 11.73
CA ALA A 7 -32.72 19.24 11.89
C ALA A 7 -32.93 20.76 11.83
N PHE A 8 -32.05 21.55 12.45
CA PHE A 8 -32.10 23.02 12.38
C PHE A 8 -31.80 23.53 10.96
N VAL A 9 -30.87 22.90 10.23
CA VAL A 9 -30.56 23.24 8.83
C VAL A 9 -31.75 22.92 7.92
N LEU A 10 -32.35 21.74 8.04
CA LEU A 10 -33.53 21.33 7.27
C LEU A 10 -34.73 22.25 7.54
N MET A 11 -34.97 22.59 8.81
CA MET A 11 -36.02 23.53 9.19
C MET A 11 -35.72 24.95 8.64
N GLY A 12 -34.47 25.41 8.76
CA GLY A 12 -34.04 26.71 8.22
C GLY A 12 -34.22 26.79 6.70
N LEU A 13 -33.87 25.73 5.98
CA LEU A 13 -34.06 25.64 4.53
C LEU A 13 -35.55 25.65 4.15
N ALA A 14 -36.39 24.89 4.86
CA ALA A 14 -37.83 24.88 4.61
C ALA A 14 -38.48 26.26 4.85
N ILE A 15 -38.05 26.97 5.89
CA ILE A 15 -38.48 28.35 6.16
C ILE A 15 -38.01 29.30 5.05
N ALA A 16 -36.76 29.19 4.60
CA ALA A 16 -36.24 30.00 3.51
C ALA A 16 -37.03 29.79 2.20
N VAL A 17 -37.36 28.54 1.87
CA VAL A 17 -38.21 28.20 0.72
C VAL A 17 -39.63 28.74 0.88
N ALA A 18 -40.23 28.65 2.07
CA ALA A 18 -41.56 29.19 2.33
C ALA A 18 -41.60 30.72 2.21
N ILE A 19 -40.56 31.41 2.70
CA ILE A 19 -40.38 32.86 2.54
C ILE A 19 -40.25 33.19 1.06
N TYR A 20 -39.46 32.42 0.30
CA TYR A 20 -39.30 32.59 -1.15
C TYR A 20 -40.64 32.48 -1.90
N ILE A 21 -41.42 31.43 -1.64
CA ILE A 21 -42.76 31.23 -2.21
C ILE A 21 -43.69 32.40 -1.85
N ALA A 22 -43.62 32.91 -0.61
CA ALA A 22 -44.47 33.98 -0.14
C ALA A 22 -44.12 35.36 -0.72
N MET A 23 -42.83 35.62 -0.99
CA MET A 23 -42.34 36.92 -1.46
C MET A 23 -42.55 37.16 -2.97
N ALA A 24 -43.04 36.17 -3.72
CA ALA A 24 -43.16 36.17 -5.18
C ALA A 24 -41.79 36.17 -5.89
N PRO A 25 -41.69 35.63 -7.13
CA PRO A 25 -40.40 35.38 -7.77
C PRO A 25 -39.54 36.65 -7.93
N VAL A 26 -38.27 36.55 -7.55
CA VAL A 26 -37.29 37.67 -7.51
C VAL A 26 -36.29 37.59 -8.66
N ALA A 27 -36.32 36.52 -9.49
CA ALA A 27 -35.37 36.39 -10.59
C ALA A 27 -35.50 37.59 -11.52
N SER A 28 -34.45 38.41 -11.54
CA SER A 28 -34.39 39.56 -12.41
C SER A 28 -34.04 39.03 -13.81
N PRO A 29 -34.85 39.28 -14.85
CA PRO A 29 -34.63 38.75 -16.19
C PRO A 29 -33.34 39.27 -16.86
N THR A 30 -32.58 40.13 -16.17
CA THR A 30 -31.37 40.80 -16.67
C THR A 30 -30.09 40.38 -15.97
N ALA A 31 -30.12 39.41 -15.04
CA ALA A 31 -28.94 38.96 -14.31
C ALA A 31 -28.35 37.67 -14.90
N ASP A 32 -27.16 37.71 -15.48
CA ASP A 32 -26.47 36.51 -15.95
C ASP A 32 -25.60 35.92 -14.82
N GLY A 33 -25.82 34.64 -14.48
CA GLY A 33 -25.03 33.90 -13.49
C GLY A 33 -25.66 32.58 -13.01
N PRO A 34 -24.86 31.67 -12.41
CA PRO A 34 -25.33 30.35 -11.96
C PRO A 34 -26.43 30.45 -10.89
N LEU A 35 -26.40 31.48 -10.05
CA LEU A 35 -27.45 31.77 -9.07
C LEU A 35 -28.79 32.08 -9.76
N ASN A 36 -28.78 32.82 -10.89
CA ASN A 36 -30.02 33.17 -11.58
C ASN A 36 -30.63 31.98 -12.30
N SER A 37 -29.81 31.04 -12.81
CA SER A 37 -30.30 29.78 -13.36
C SER A 37 -31.01 28.93 -12.31
N PHE A 38 -30.43 28.85 -11.10
CA PHE A 38 -31.06 28.17 -9.97
C PHE A 38 -32.38 28.84 -9.53
N LEU A 39 -32.40 30.17 -9.40
CA LEU A 39 -33.61 30.94 -9.05
C LEU A 39 -34.71 30.80 -10.12
N THR A 40 -34.34 30.78 -11.41
CA THR A 40 -35.30 30.55 -12.51
C THR A 40 -35.91 29.15 -12.43
N GLY A 41 -35.12 28.13 -12.05
CA GLY A 41 -35.63 26.79 -11.78
C GLY A 41 -36.61 26.75 -10.61
N LEU A 42 -36.31 27.48 -9.52
CA LEU A 42 -37.22 27.62 -8.38
C LEU A 42 -38.50 28.35 -8.76
N ASP A 43 -38.44 29.40 -9.59
CA ASP A 43 -39.63 30.13 -10.04
C ASP A 43 -40.59 29.23 -10.82
N GLY A 44 -40.08 28.36 -11.71
CA GLY A 44 -40.90 27.38 -12.41
C GLY A 44 -41.59 26.38 -11.47
N LEU A 45 -40.93 25.99 -10.38
CA LEU A 45 -41.51 25.13 -9.35
C LEU A 45 -42.58 25.87 -8.54
N VAL A 46 -42.34 27.14 -8.18
CA VAL A 46 -43.30 28.00 -7.48
C VAL A 46 -44.56 28.20 -8.32
N ASP A 47 -44.43 28.47 -9.62
CA ASP A 47 -45.55 28.60 -10.54
C ASP A 47 -46.40 27.32 -10.62
N GLY A 48 -45.74 26.15 -10.61
CA GLY A 48 -46.41 24.85 -10.56
C GLY A 48 -47.21 24.63 -9.27
N ILE A 49 -46.64 25.00 -8.12
CA ILE A 49 -47.31 24.90 -6.82
C ILE A 49 -48.47 25.89 -6.72
N GLU A 50 -48.28 27.13 -7.18
CA GLU A 50 -49.32 28.16 -7.18
C GLU A 50 -50.52 27.75 -8.03
N ALA A 51 -50.26 27.21 -9.23
CA ALA A 51 -51.31 26.71 -10.12
C ALA A 51 -52.07 25.52 -9.51
N ALA A 52 -51.39 24.65 -8.76
CA ALA A 52 -51.99 23.43 -8.21
C ALA A 52 -52.81 23.68 -6.93
N VAL A 53 -52.30 24.49 -6.00
CA VAL A 53 -52.85 24.57 -4.63
C VAL A 53 -53.03 26.01 -4.12
N GLY A 54 -52.57 27.00 -4.88
CA GLY A 54 -52.55 28.40 -4.47
C GLY A 54 -51.35 28.75 -3.58
N ARG A 55 -50.85 29.98 -3.72
CA ARG A 55 -49.58 30.43 -3.13
C ARG A 55 -49.51 30.32 -1.60
N SER A 56 -50.56 30.75 -0.90
CA SER A 56 -50.62 30.69 0.57
C SER A 56 -50.62 29.24 1.08
N THR A 57 -51.32 28.35 0.40
CA THR A 57 -51.36 26.92 0.74
C THR A 57 -50.03 26.25 0.40
N GLY A 58 -49.38 26.62 -0.70
CA GLY A 58 -48.05 26.14 -1.08
C GLY A 58 -46.97 26.44 -0.05
N ALA A 59 -46.93 27.67 0.50
CA ALA A 59 -45.98 28.03 1.56
C ALA A 59 -46.21 27.23 2.85
N LEU A 60 -47.47 26.98 3.23
CA LEU A 60 -47.80 26.16 4.40
C LEU A 60 -47.41 24.68 4.20
N ILE A 61 -47.56 24.15 2.98
CA ILE A 61 -47.13 22.78 2.64
C ILE A 61 -45.61 22.63 2.78
N ALA A 62 -44.82 23.61 2.32
CA ALA A 62 -43.36 23.57 2.44
C ALA A 62 -42.90 23.54 3.91
N ILE A 63 -43.51 24.35 4.78
CA ILE A 63 -43.25 24.33 6.23
C ILE A 63 -43.66 22.98 6.83
N GLY A 64 -44.82 22.45 6.43
CA GLY A 64 -45.30 21.15 6.89
C GLY A 64 -44.35 20.00 6.54
N ILE A 65 -43.80 19.99 5.32
CA ILE A 65 -42.81 19.00 4.88
C ILE A 65 -41.50 19.14 5.70
N GLY A 66 -40.99 20.36 5.87
CA GLY A 66 -39.79 20.60 6.67
C GLY A 66 -39.93 20.12 8.12
N LEU A 67 -41.12 20.34 8.71
CA LEU A 67 -41.43 19.90 10.07
C LEU A 67 -41.58 18.38 10.17
N ALA A 68 -42.23 17.75 9.19
CA ALA A 68 -42.35 16.29 9.10
C ALA A 68 -40.97 15.62 8.95
N LEU A 69 -40.12 16.11 8.05
CA LEU A 69 -38.77 15.58 7.85
C LEU A 69 -37.89 15.76 9.09
N SER A 70 -37.97 16.92 9.75
CA SER A 70 -37.24 17.16 11.00
C SER A 70 -37.72 16.22 12.12
N LEU A 71 -39.03 15.95 12.17
CA LEU A 71 -39.62 15.02 13.14
C LEU A 71 -39.21 13.57 12.84
N VAL A 72 -39.20 13.15 11.57
CA VAL A 72 -38.70 11.83 11.16
C VAL A 72 -37.24 11.68 11.56
N LEU A 73 -36.38 12.67 11.28
CA LEU A 73 -34.96 12.65 11.67
C LEU A 73 -34.76 12.56 13.20
N ALA A 74 -35.69 13.15 13.96
CA ALA A 74 -35.69 13.11 15.42
C ALA A 74 -36.29 11.81 16.00
N LEU A 75 -37.20 11.15 15.28
CA LEU A 75 -37.93 9.96 15.71
C LEU A 75 -37.32 8.64 15.22
N ILE A 76 -36.36 8.65 14.29
CA ILE A 76 -35.62 7.43 13.91
C ILE A 76 -34.95 6.90 15.20
N PRO A 77 -35.42 5.75 15.74
CA PRO A 77 -34.97 5.24 17.02
C PRO A 77 -33.47 5.01 16.94
N THR A 78 -32.74 5.62 17.86
CA THR A 78 -31.36 5.27 18.13
C THR A 78 -31.35 3.80 18.56
N ARG A 79 -30.81 2.91 17.72
CA ARG A 79 -30.12 1.73 18.25
C ARG A 79 -28.92 2.27 19.04
N THR A 80 -29.15 2.58 20.31
CA THR A 80 -28.13 2.61 21.37
C THR A 80 -28.01 1.15 21.86
N HIS A 81 -26.87 0.52 22.05
CA HIS A 81 -25.54 0.98 22.39
C HIS A 81 -24.58 -0.15 21.96
N TYR A 82 -23.70 0.14 21.01
CA TYR A 82 -22.34 -0.40 20.98
C TYR A 82 -21.46 0.86 20.90
N GLU A 83 -20.50 0.97 21.81
CA GLU A 83 -19.27 1.77 21.70
C GLU A 83 -19.38 3.31 21.53
N GLU A 84 -19.06 4.04 22.60
CA GLU A 84 -18.34 5.32 22.50
C GLU A 84 -17.13 5.32 23.48
N GLU A 85 -16.58 4.12 23.73
CA GLU A 85 -15.18 3.88 24.16
C GLU A 85 -14.44 2.98 23.13
N GLY A 86 -14.98 2.88 21.92
CA GLY A 86 -14.23 2.42 20.76
C GLY A 86 -13.52 3.62 20.15
N GLU A 87 -12.22 3.72 20.45
CA GLU A 87 -11.24 4.36 19.58
C GLU A 87 -11.59 4.13 18.10
N PRO A 88 -11.46 5.12 17.21
CA PRO A 88 -11.74 4.94 15.79
C PRO A 88 -10.89 3.77 15.27
N PHE A 89 -11.54 2.65 14.98
CA PHE A 89 -10.90 1.49 14.38
C PHE A 89 -10.38 1.91 12.98
N PHE A 90 -9.06 2.10 12.93
CA PHE A 90 -8.14 2.28 11.81
C PHE A 90 -8.28 3.53 10.91
N SER A 91 -7.52 4.57 11.29
CA SER A 91 -6.59 5.19 10.34
C SER A 91 -5.39 4.24 10.20
N PRO A 92 -4.91 3.86 9.00
CA PRO A 92 -3.70 3.03 8.83
C PRO A 92 -2.39 3.66 9.35
N SER A 93 -2.46 4.87 9.88
CA SER A 93 -1.33 5.71 10.29
C SER A 93 -1.14 5.84 11.80
N ASP A 94 -1.98 5.24 12.65
CA ASP A 94 -1.80 5.33 14.11
C ASP A 94 -0.97 4.13 14.63
N ASP A 95 0.31 4.43 14.90
CA ASP A 95 1.28 3.72 15.74
C ASP A 95 1.23 2.18 15.69
N LEU A 96 1.83 1.61 14.65
CA LEU A 96 2.50 0.33 14.79
C LEU A 96 3.64 0.50 15.81
N ASP A 97 3.34 0.19 17.07
CA ASP A 97 4.32 0.04 18.14
C ASP A 97 5.25 -1.14 17.80
N LEU A 98 6.28 -0.85 16.98
CA LEU A 98 7.28 -1.80 16.49
C LEU A 98 8.11 -2.42 17.63
N ASP A 99 7.99 -1.91 18.85
CA ASP A 99 8.72 -2.37 20.02
C ASP A 99 8.10 -3.63 20.67
N HIS A 100 6.95 -4.13 20.20
CA HIS A 100 6.27 -5.31 20.78
C HIS A 100 6.05 -6.50 19.83
N TYR A 101 6.76 -6.56 18.69
CA TYR A 101 6.78 -7.78 17.91
C TYR A 101 7.51 -8.91 18.67
N PRO A 102 6.93 -10.13 18.78
CA PRO A 102 7.66 -11.27 19.29
C PRO A 102 8.84 -11.53 18.35
N GLN A 103 10.04 -11.25 18.83
CA GLN A 103 11.27 -11.64 18.14
C GLN A 103 11.19 -13.15 17.85
N ALA A 104 11.57 -13.54 16.64
CA ALA A 104 11.62 -14.95 16.27
C ALA A 104 12.40 -15.74 17.33
N PRO A 105 11.84 -16.84 17.88
CA PRO A 105 12.55 -17.66 18.85
C PRO A 105 13.79 -18.26 18.17
N GLY A 106 14.97 -17.71 18.49
CA GLY A 106 16.26 -18.17 17.96
C GLY A 106 17.25 -17.08 17.53
N ALA A 107 16.92 -15.79 17.62
CA ALA A 107 17.84 -14.70 17.22
C ALA A 107 18.67 -14.07 18.37
N GLN A 108 18.38 -14.38 19.63
CA GLN A 108 19.06 -13.78 20.80
C GLN A 108 20.16 -14.66 21.43
N ASP A 109 20.28 -15.95 21.09
CA ASP A 109 21.22 -16.88 21.75
C ASP A 109 22.70 -16.77 21.28
N LEU A 110 23.08 -15.72 20.56
CA LEU A 110 24.46 -15.56 20.06
C LEU A 110 25.12 -14.21 20.39
N ILE A 111 24.44 -13.31 21.10
CA ILE A 111 25.01 -11.99 21.44
C ILE A 111 24.60 -11.60 22.86
N GLU A 112 24.98 -12.38 23.86
CA GLU A 112 24.98 -11.95 25.27
C GLU A 112 25.75 -12.99 26.11
N ASP A 113 27.08 -12.97 26.02
CA ASP A 113 27.95 -13.63 27.01
C ASP A 113 29.37 -13.03 27.00
N GLU A 114 29.46 -11.68 26.98
CA GLU A 114 30.70 -10.98 27.32
C GLU A 114 30.38 -9.63 27.98
N GLN A 115 30.01 -9.62 29.26
CA GLN A 115 30.41 -8.57 30.22
C GLN A 115 29.84 -8.80 31.62
N ASP A 116 30.75 -9.19 32.53
CA ASP A 116 30.89 -8.80 33.94
C ASP A 116 31.16 -9.99 34.86
N ASP A 117 32.44 -10.35 34.94
CA ASP A 117 33.03 -10.98 36.12
C ASP A 117 34.36 -10.28 36.43
N ASP A 118 34.28 -9.27 37.29
CA ASP A 118 35.42 -8.67 37.99
C ASP A 118 35.95 -9.67 39.04
N GLU A 119 36.81 -10.59 38.61
CA GLU A 119 37.75 -11.29 39.52
C GLU A 119 39.20 -10.83 39.26
N PRO A 120 39.98 -10.50 40.31
CA PRO A 120 41.38 -10.13 40.15
C PRO A 120 42.22 -11.38 39.87
N VAL A 121 42.49 -11.64 38.59
CA VAL A 121 43.40 -12.72 38.16
C VAL A 121 44.85 -12.36 38.50
N GLU A 122 45.44 -13.18 39.38
CA GLU A 122 46.85 -13.17 39.75
C GLU A 122 47.74 -13.48 38.52
N ALA A 123 48.56 -12.53 38.10
CA ALA A 123 49.37 -12.64 36.89
C ALA A 123 50.42 -13.77 36.99
N PRO A 124 50.44 -14.76 36.07
CA PRO A 124 51.51 -15.73 36.01
C PRO A 124 52.80 -15.08 35.45
N ALA A 125 53.92 -15.46 36.05
CA ALA A 125 55.26 -14.96 35.75
C ALA A 125 55.62 -15.07 34.24
N PRO A 126 56.35 -14.09 33.68
CA PRO A 126 56.73 -14.11 32.27
C PRO A 126 57.74 -15.23 31.99
N ALA A 127 57.46 -16.01 30.94
CA ALA A 127 58.35 -17.03 30.40
C ALA A 127 59.70 -16.42 29.94
N PRO A 128 60.81 -17.17 30.03
CA PRO A 128 62.14 -16.68 29.69
C PRO A 128 62.29 -16.38 28.18
N ARG A 129 62.88 -15.23 27.88
CA ARG A 129 63.31 -14.82 26.53
C ARG A 129 64.27 -15.86 25.92
N PRO A 130 64.06 -16.30 24.66
CA PRO A 130 65.09 -17.02 23.93
C PRO A 130 66.24 -16.07 23.57
N GLU A 131 67.47 -16.57 23.77
CA GLU A 131 68.72 -15.93 23.36
C GLU A 131 68.78 -15.74 21.84
N PRO A 132 69.38 -14.64 21.34
CA PRO A 132 69.52 -14.40 19.92
C PRO A 132 70.61 -15.30 19.33
N ALA A 133 70.24 -16.07 18.30
CA ALA A 133 71.20 -16.78 17.47
C ALA A 133 72.09 -15.78 16.72
N ALA A 134 73.41 -15.95 16.90
CA ALA A 134 74.43 -15.20 16.21
C ALA A 134 74.50 -15.56 14.71
N GLY A 135 74.68 -14.54 13.88
CA GLY A 135 75.40 -14.66 12.61
C GLY A 135 74.54 -14.84 11.36
N THR A 136 74.15 -13.73 10.75
CA THR A 136 73.99 -13.65 9.29
C THR A 136 74.68 -12.41 8.76
N ALA A 137 75.43 -12.64 7.68
CA ALA A 137 76.43 -11.76 7.13
C ALA A 137 75.83 -10.48 6.55
N HIS A 138 76.66 -9.44 6.60
CA HIS A 138 76.49 -8.16 5.93
C HIS A 138 76.36 -8.37 4.42
N GLU A 139 75.14 -8.33 3.89
CA GLU A 139 74.89 -8.25 2.45
C GLU A 139 74.72 -6.78 2.08
N ALA A 140 75.52 -6.34 1.10
CA ALA A 140 75.69 -4.94 0.74
C ALA A 140 74.38 -4.32 0.26
N GLN A 141 74.02 -3.19 0.86
CA GLN A 141 72.89 -2.35 0.51
C GLN A 141 73.01 -1.88 -0.96
N PRO A 142 72.10 -2.26 -1.87
CA PRO A 142 72.13 -1.75 -3.23
C PRO A 142 71.75 -0.27 -3.24
N ALA A 143 72.40 0.49 -4.11
CA ALA A 143 72.17 1.92 -4.28
C ALA A 143 70.68 2.23 -4.54
N PRO A 144 70.16 3.39 -4.08
CA PRO A 144 68.77 3.76 -4.25
C PRO A 144 68.41 3.80 -5.74
N VAL A 145 67.52 2.91 -6.15
CA VAL A 145 66.90 2.95 -7.48
C VAL A 145 66.09 4.26 -7.54
N PRO A 146 66.30 5.12 -8.55
CA PRO A 146 65.55 6.36 -8.67
C PRO A 146 64.06 6.02 -8.74
N ALA A 147 63.28 6.65 -7.86
CA ALA A 147 61.83 6.47 -7.79
C ALA A 147 61.24 6.64 -9.19
N LYS A 148 60.67 5.54 -9.71
CA LYS A 148 59.90 5.55 -10.95
C LYS A 148 58.81 6.62 -10.74
N PRO A 149 58.66 7.62 -11.63
CA PRO A 149 57.63 8.64 -11.48
C PRO A 149 56.30 7.90 -11.39
N VAL A 150 55.64 8.02 -10.23
CA VAL A 150 54.26 7.59 -10.04
C VAL A 150 53.46 8.39 -11.06
N LEU A 151 53.01 7.75 -12.14
CA LEU A 151 52.08 8.38 -13.06
C LEU A 151 50.88 8.79 -12.21
N ALA A 152 50.61 10.09 -12.13
CA ALA A 152 49.40 10.59 -11.51
C ALA A 152 48.23 9.84 -12.13
N GLU A 153 47.44 9.17 -11.28
CA GLU A 153 46.24 8.49 -11.74
C GLU A 153 45.36 9.53 -12.43
N PRO A 154 44.87 9.24 -13.65
CA PRO A 154 44.03 10.18 -14.38
C PRO A 154 42.84 10.54 -13.49
N THR A 155 42.74 11.82 -13.13
CA THR A 155 41.59 12.34 -12.38
C THR A 155 40.34 12.12 -13.22
N LEU A 156 39.51 11.15 -12.85
CA LEU A 156 38.23 10.92 -13.50
C LEU A 156 37.35 12.16 -13.31
N ALA A 157 36.62 12.53 -14.36
CA ALA A 157 35.64 13.60 -14.25
C ALA A 157 34.55 13.17 -13.25
N PRO A 158 34.05 14.09 -12.40
CA PRO A 158 32.97 13.76 -11.47
C PRO A 158 31.72 13.35 -12.24
N PHE A 159 30.95 12.40 -11.69
CA PHE A 159 29.66 12.04 -12.24
C PHE A 159 28.71 13.25 -12.17
N THR A 160 28.09 13.57 -13.30
CA THR A 160 27.05 14.59 -13.40
C THR A 160 25.79 13.98 -13.97
N ALA A 161 24.64 14.27 -13.37
CA ALA A 161 23.31 14.02 -13.91
C ALA A 161 22.33 15.02 -13.28
N SER A 162 21.37 15.51 -14.06
CA SER A 162 20.27 16.29 -13.50
C SER A 162 19.25 15.35 -12.85
N PRO A 163 18.63 15.73 -11.72
CA PRO A 163 17.51 14.99 -11.15
C PRO A 163 16.42 14.76 -12.20
N LEU A 164 15.85 13.56 -12.23
CA LEU A 164 14.77 13.20 -13.15
C LEU A 164 13.57 12.67 -12.36
N THR A 165 12.37 12.84 -12.92
CA THR A 165 11.13 12.27 -12.40
C THR A 165 10.62 11.18 -13.34
N LEU A 166 10.17 10.07 -12.77
CA LEU A 166 9.57 8.94 -13.50
C LEU A 166 8.05 8.97 -13.36
N VAL A 167 7.35 8.84 -14.47
CA VAL A 167 5.89 8.95 -14.53
C VAL A 167 5.30 7.77 -15.25
N ARG A 168 4.26 7.16 -14.71
CA ARG A 168 3.51 6.13 -15.41
C ARG A 168 2.89 6.71 -16.69
N LYS A 169 2.99 5.99 -17.82
CA LYS A 169 2.27 6.33 -19.06
C LYS A 169 0.78 6.12 -18.85
N ALA A 170 -0.03 6.96 -19.49
CA ALA A 170 -1.47 6.75 -19.57
C ALA A 170 -1.76 5.44 -20.30
N ARG A 171 -2.72 4.65 -19.83
CA ARG A 171 -3.15 3.39 -20.44
C ARG A 171 -4.19 3.62 -21.52
N GLU A 172 -4.13 2.80 -22.56
CA GLU A 172 -4.99 2.84 -23.75
C GLU A 172 -5.54 1.43 -23.96
N PRO A 173 -6.86 1.28 -24.16
CA PRO A 173 -7.46 -0.02 -24.42
C PRO A 173 -6.88 -0.66 -25.68
N GLY A 174 -6.48 -1.93 -25.60
CA GLY A 174 -6.02 -2.72 -26.76
C GLY A 174 -4.62 -2.38 -27.29
N ARG A 175 -3.90 -1.40 -26.72
CA ARG A 175 -2.49 -1.19 -27.03
C ARG A 175 -1.65 -2.30 -26.39
N ASP A 176 -0.72 -2.84 -27.17
CA ASP A 176 0.35 -3.67 -26.63
C ASP A 176 1.42 -2.77 -25.98
N TRP A 177 1.56 -2.90 -24.67
CA TRP A 177 2.46 -2.12 -23.85
C TRP A 177 3.82 -2.77 -23.67
N PHE A 178 3.93 -4.07 -23.94
CA PHE A 178 5.15 -4.83 -23.68
C PHE A 178 6.31 -4.43 -24.59
N GLY A 179 6.08 -3.58 -25.60
CA GLY A 179 7.09 -3.02 -26.49
C GLY A 179 7.78 -1.75 -25.99
N ASP A 180 7.32 -1.14 -24.89
CA ASP A 180 7.92 0.10 -24.37
C ASP A 180 9.37 -0.12 -23.88
N SER A 181 10.21 0.92 -24.01
CA SER A 181 11.65 0.89 -23.69
C SER A 181 11.95 1.13 -22.21
N SER A 182 11.05 1.83 -21.51
CA SER A 182 11.15 2.16 -20.10
C SER A 182 9.88 1.74 -19.34
N TRP A 183 9.99 1.00 -18.24
CA TRP A 183 8.85 0.52 -17.44
C TRP A 183 9.20 0.19 -15.98
N PHE A 184 8.17 0.11 -15.14
CA PHE A 184 8.18 -0.48 -13.79
C PHE A 184 7.65 -1.92 -13.81
N GLY A 185 8.12 -2.75 -12.89
CA GLY A 185 7.64 -4.11 -12.63
C GLY A 185 7.66 -5.04 -13.84
N GLY A 186 6.94 -6.16 -13.77
CA GLY A 186 6.94 -7.19 -14.80
C GLY A 186 8.28 -7.91 -14.89
N LEU A 187 8.68 -8.26 -16.11
CA LEU A 187 9.96 -8.95 -16.36
C LEU A 187 10.99 -7.97 -16.97
N PRO A 188 12.28 -8.12 -16.64
CA PRO A 188 13.37 -7.42 -17.31
C PRO A 188 13.70 -8.06 -18.67
N ARG A 189 14.45 -7.35 -19.50
CA ARG A 189 15.10 -7.87 -20.72
C ARG A 189 16.61 -7.90 -20.54
N LEU A 190 17.14 -8.96 -19.93
CA LEU A 190 18.56 -9.05 -19.55
C LEU A 190 19.47 -9.62 -20.66
N GLY A 191 18.91 -10.29 -21.66
CA GLY A 191 19.69 -11.02 -22.66
C GLY A 191 20.51 -12.13 -22.01
N ASP A 192 21.83 -12.14 -22.26
CA ASP A 192 22.75 -13.09 -21.64
C ASP A 192 23.23 -12.66 -20.25
N THR A 193 22.83 -11.48 -19.79
CA THR A 193 23.22 -10.95 -18.47
C THR A 193 22.52 -11.75 -17.37
N PRO A 194 23.25 -12.28 -16.37
CA PRO A 194 22.63 -13.06 -15.32
C PRO A 194 21.66 -12.20 -14.48
N TRP A 195 20.61 -12.84 -13.97
CA TRP A 195 19.70 -12.23 -13.01
C TRP A 195 20.45 -11.87 -11.71
N PRO A 196 20.37 -10.62 -11.20
CA PRO A 196 21.06 -10.20 -9.98
C PRO A 196 20.68 -11.01 -8.75
N ARG A 197 21.67 -11.30 -7.92
CA ARG A 197 21.50 -12.09 -6.69
C ARG A 197 22.15 -11.38 -5.52
N ASP A 198 21.56 -11.54 -4.34
CA ASP A 198 22.14 -11.04 -3.09
C ASP A 198 23.40 -11.83 -2.67
N LEU A 199 23.98 -11.45 -1.52
CA LEU A 199 25.15 -12.14 -0.95
C LEU A 199 24.88 -13.58 -0.53
N SER A 200 23.62 -13.94 -0.28
CA SER A 200 23.17 -15.31 0.02
C SER A 200 22.92 -16.12 -1.26
N GLY A 201 23.02 -15.48 -2.43
CA GLY A 201 22.75 -16.07 -3.73
C GLY A 201 21.27 -16.10 -4.11
N ILE A 202 20.38 -15.44 -3.38
CA ILE A 202 18.94 -15.37 -3.67
C ILE A 202 18.68 -14.32 -4.77
N ALA A 203 17.81 -14.65 -5.73
CA ALA A 203 17.45 -13.72 -6.81
C ALA A 203 16.75 -12.46 -6.28
N LEU A 204 17.13 -11.29 -6.79
CA LEU A 204 16.54 -10.01 -6.39
C LEU A 204 15.22 -9.73 -7.15
N PRO A 205 14.19 -9.15 -6.51
CA PRO A 205 12.97 -8.67 -7.19
C PRO A 205 13.27 -7.55 -8.20
N PHE A 206 12.68 -7.61 -9.39
CA PHE A 206 12.84 -6.58 -10.42
C PHE A 206 11.91 -5.39 -10.17
N LEU A 207 12.44 -4.16 -10.24
CA LEU A 207 11.71 -2.91 -10.00
C LEU A 207 11.44 -2.13 -11.28
N ALA A 208 12.47 -1.90 -12.09
CA ALA A 208 12.35 -1.03 -13.27
C ALA A 208 13.42 -1.32 -14.31
N GLN A 209 13.12 -1.05 -15.58
CA GLN A 209 14.13 -0.96 -16.64
C GLN A 209 13.91 0.36 -17.38
N ILE A 210 14.99 1.14 -17.52
CA ILE A 210 14.92 2.53 -17.98
C ILE A 210 15.91 2.72 -19.12
N ASP A 211 15.42 3.17 -20.27
CA ASP A 211 16.22 3.46 -21.45
C ASP A 211 17.16 4.65 -21.19
N LEU A 212 18.44 4.43 -21.47
CA LEU A 212 19.46 5.46 -21.32
C LEU A 212 19.28 6.60 -22.33
N ALA A 213 18.63 6.34 -23.48
CA ALA A 213 18.28 7.39 -24.43
C ALA A 213 17.24 8.37 -23.85
N ASP A 214 16.26 7.87 -23.10
CA ASP A 214 15.25 8.70 -22.42
C ASP A 214 15.91 9.58 -21.34
N ILE A 215 16.83 9.00 -20.56
CA ILE A 215 17.62 9.72 -19.56
C ILE A 215 18.49 10.81 -20.22
N ALA A 216 19.21 10.48 -21.29
CA ALA A 216 20.09 11.42 -21.98
C ALA A 216 19.32 12.58 -22.63
N ALA A 217 18.09 12.34 -23.09
CA ALA A 217 17.23 13.38 -23.63
C ALA A 217 16.81 14.40 -22.56
N CYS A 218 16.57 13.95 -21.32
CA CYS A 218 16.19 14.82 -20.20
C CYS A 218 17.37 15.40 -19.42
N SER A 219 18.55 14.76 -19.47
CA SER A 219 19.79 15.21 -18.82
C SER A 219 20.97 15.21 -19.81
N PRO A 220 21.00 16.13 -20.79
CA PRO A 220 22.00 16.14 -21.87
C PRO A 220 23.43 16.45 -21.40
N GLU A 221 23.58 17.06 -20.21
CA GLU A 221 24.87 17.32 -19.56
C GLU A 221 25.34 16.13 -18.70
N GLY A 222 24.58 15.04 -18.72
CA GLY A 222 24.85 13.84 -17.94
C GLY A 222 26.06 13.07 -18.46
N SER A 223 26.79 12.46 -17.52
CA SER A 223 27.94 11.58 -17.82
C SER A 223 27.54 10.16 -18.24
N LEU A 224 26.25 9.85 -18.26
CA LEU A 224 25.71 8.53 -18.60
C LEU A 224 25.82 8.24 -20.11
N PRO A 225 25.97 6.96 -20.52
CA PRO A 225 25.82 6.57 -21.91
C PRO A 225 24.44 6.95 -22.44
N SER A 226 24.33 7.26 -23.73
CA SER A 226 23.05 7.61 -24.39
C SER A 226 22.35 6.43 -25.07
N THR A 227 22.85 5.21 -24.86
CA THR A 227 22.36 3.99 -25.51
C THR A 227 22.41 2.83 -24.53
N GLY A 228 21.44 1.92 -24.60
CA GLY A 228 21.30 0.82 -23.64
C GLY A 228 20.20 1.10 -22.63
N SER A 229 20.13 0.33 -21.55
CA SER A 229 19.19 0.57 -20.46
C SER A 229 19.80 0.23 -19.10
N LEU A 230 19.25 0.81 -18.04
CA LEU A 230 19.55 0.40 -16.67
C LEU A 230 18.40 -0.45 -16.15
N ALA A 231 18.67 -1.71 -15.81
CA ALA A 231 17.74 -2.56 -15.07
C ALA A 231 18.01 -2.43 -13.57
N VAL A 232 16.96 -2.29 -12.78
CA VAL A 232 16.98 -1.96 -11.36
C VAL A 232 16.23 -3.04 -10.60
N PHE A 233 16.89 -3.59 -9.59
CA PHE A 233 16.40 -4.66 -8.73
C PHE A 233 16.46 -4.22 -7.26
N LEU A 234 15.58 -4.81 -6.45
CA LEU A 234 15.46 -4.54 -5.03
C LEU A 234 16.54 -5.30 -4.24
N GLY A 235 17.71 -4.68 -4.08
CA GLY A 235 18.81 -5.20 -3.26
C GLY A 235 20.16 -4.62 -3.63
N ASP A 236 21.18 -4.89 -2.80
CA ASP A 236 22.56 -4.49 -3.06
C ASP A 236 23.08 -5.11 -4.36
N GLY A 237 23.82 -4.33 -5.15
CA GLY A 237 24.29 -4.72 -6.48
C GLY A 237 23.16 -4.87 -7.50
N GLY A 238 21.95 -4.40 -7.19
CA GLY A 238 20.76 -4.54 -8.02
C GLY A 238 20.69 -3.63 -9.24
N VAL A 239 21.76 -2.93 -9.62
CA VAL A 239 21.77 -2.07 -10.82
C VAL A 239 22.60 -2.71 -11.92
N VAL A 240 21.95 -3.04 -13.03
CA VAL A 240 22.54 -3.76 -14.16
C VAL A 240 22.51 -2.88 -15.41
N PRO A 241 23.68 -2.44 -15.93
CA PRO A 241 23.75 -1.80 -17.24
C PRO A 241 23.57 -2.84 -18.34
N LEU A 242 22.69 -2.55 -19.29
CA LEU A 242 22.41 -3.39 -20.45
C LEU A 242 22.84 -2.65 -21.72
N ALA A 243 23.50 -3.38 -22.62
CA ALA A 243 23.97 -2.83 -23.89
C ALA A 243 22.81 -2.54 -24.85
N ALA A 244 23.02 -1.62 -25.79
CA ALA A 244 22.00 -1.16 -26.73
C ALA A 244 21.52 -2.23 -27.72
N ASP A 245 22.31 -3.27 -27.93
CA ASP A 245 22.01 -4.40 -28.80
C ASP A 245 21.23 -5.52 -28.11
N VAL A 246 20.93 -5.38 -26.81
CA VAL A 246 20.04 -6.28 -26.09
C VAL A 246 18.61 -6.06 -26.55
N THR A 247 18.24 -6.66 -27.67
CA THR A 247 16.85 -6.77 -28.15
C THR A 247 16.19 -8.06 -27.68
N ALA A 248 16.57 -8.54 -26.50
CA ALA A 248 16.13 -9.82 -25.98
C ALA A 248 14.63 -9.81 -25.62
N ASP A 249 14.01 -10.98 -25.74
CA ASP A 249 12.71 -11.24 -25.11
C ASP A 249 12.82 -11.07 -23.58
N PHE A 250 11.67 -11.03 -22.90
CA PHE A 250 11.66 -11.02 -21.44
C PHE A 250 12.41 -12.22 -20.87
N THR A 251 13.21 -11.97 -19.84
CA THR A 251 13.99 -13.00 -19.16
C THR A 251 13.10 -13.72 -18.16
N ASP A 252 13.02 -15.05 -18.27
CA ASP A 252 12.26 -15.87 -17.33
C ASP A 252 12.80 -15.70 -15.89
N PRO A 253 11.92 -15.57 -14.89
CA PRO A 253 12.35 -15.36 -13.51
C PRO A 253 13.01 -16.63 -12.95
N PRO A 254 14.06 -16.50 -12.13
CA PRO A 254 14.64 -17.64 -11.41
C PRO A 254 13.62 -18.33 -10.50
N GLN A 255 13.76 -19.64 -10.30
CA GLN A 255 12.86 -20.43 -9.43
C GLN A 255 12.92 -20.01 -7.95
N ASP A 256 14.03 -19.41 -7.54
CA ASP A 256 14.28 -18.95 -6.17
C ASP A 256 13.97 -17.46 -5.97
N LEU A 257 13.30 -16.81 -6.93
CA LEU A 257 12.81 -15.44 -6.80
C LEU A 257 11.80 -15.36 -5.64
N PRO A 258 12.05 -14.52 -4.61
CA PRO A 258 11.08 -14.32 -3.55
C PRO A 258 9.84 -13.60 -4.10
N PRO A 259 8.68 -13.76 -3.45
CA PRO A 259 7.50 -12.99 -3.81
C PRO A 259 7.72 -11.47 -3.76
N ALA A 260 7.16 -10.76 -4.73
CA ALA A 260 7.23 -9.31 -4.80
C ALA A 260 6.19 -8.65 -3.88
N PHE A 261 4.95 -9.12 -3.91
CA PHE A 261 3.85 -8.58 -3.12
C PHE A 261 2.72 -9.61 -2.94
N GLU A 262 1.76 -9.29 -2.07
CA GLU A 262 0.52 -10.02 -1.90
C GLU A 262 -0.65 -9.09 -2.26
N GLU A 263 -1.51 -9.53 -3.16
CA GLU A 263 -2.55 -8.69 -3.74
C GLU A 263 -3.50 -8.16 -2.66
N GLY A 264 -3.60 -6.83 -2.56
CA GLY A 264 -4.41 -6.13 -1.57
C GLY A 264 -3.90 -6.22 -0.13
N ALA A 265 -2.71 -6.75 0.12
CA ALA A 265 -2.12 -6.73 1.46
C ALA A 265 -1.60 -5.33 1.80
N ALA A 266 -1.63 -4.98 3.09
CA ALA A 266 -1.07 -3.72 3.59
C ALA A 266 0.45 -3.79 3.80
N MET A 267 0.99 -5.00 3.96
CA MET A 267 2.40 -5.19 4.31
C MET A 267 3.29 -5.34 3.06
N PRO A 268 4.49 -4.72 3.07
CA PRO A 268 5.50 -4.98 2.05
C PRO A 268 6.05 -6.39 2.21
N PHE A 269 6.23 -7.09 1.08
CA PHE A 269 6.78 -8.44 0.96
C PHE A 269 6.03 -9.54 1.72
N PRO A 270 5.46 -10.53 1.00
CA PRO A 270 4.77 -11.65 1.62
C PRO A 270 5.73 -12.47 2.48
N GLN A 271 5.42 -12.62 3.77
CA GLN A 271 6.14 -13.53 4.66
C GLN A 271 5.80 -15.00 4.38
N ARG A 272 4.66 -15.23 3.73
CA ARG A 272 4.14 -16.55 3.38
C ARG A 272 3.61 -16.52 1.95
N THR A 273 3.71 -17.65 1.28
CA THR A 273 3.12 -17.83 -0.04
C THR A 273 1.66 -18.25 0.11
N SER A 274 0.76 -17.50 -0.51
CA SER A 274 -0.67 -17.71 -0.62
C SER A 274 -1.08 -17.73 -2.10
N ARG A 275 -2.39 -17.83 -2.37
CA ARG A 275 -2.94 -17.66 -3.74
C ARG A 275 -2.91 -16.21 -4.22
N LEU A 276 -2.76 -15.26 -3.30
CA LEU A 276 -2.69 -13.83 -3.58
C LEU A 276 -1.26 -13.34 -3.76
N THR A 277 -0.28 -14.17 -3.42
CA THR A 277 1.13 -13.92 -3.68
C THR A 277 1.41 -13.75 -5.18
N ARG A 278 2.21 -12.73 -5.49
CA ARG A 278 2.70 -12.42 -6.84
C ARG A 278 4.22 -12.30 -6.80
N TRP A 279 4.90 -12.89 -7.78
CA TRP A 279 6.37 -12.94 -7.84
C TRP A 279 6.99 -11.74 -8.56
N LEU A 280 6.17 -10.97 -9.27
CA LEU A 280 6.60 -9.81 -10.05
C LEU A 280 5.67 -8.66 -9.70
N PHE A 281 6.22 -7.46 -9.52
CA PHE A 281 5.39 -6.25 -9.46
C PHE A 281 4.63 -6.06 -10.78
N PRO A 282 3.51 -5.34 -10.80
CA PRO A 282 2.76 -5.10 -12.02
C PRO A 282 3.57 -4.32 -13.06
N TYR A 283 3.49 -4.74 -14.33
CA TYR A 283 4.18 -4.09 -15.43
C TYR A 283 3.53 -2.75 -15.76
N TRP A 284 4.26 -1.63 -15.72
CA TRP A 284 3.74 -0.31 -16.12
C TRP A 284 4.77 0.52 -16.90
N PRO A 285 4.52 0.85 -18.17
CA PRO A 285 5.40 1.71 -18.96
C PRO A 285 5.53 3.12 -18.39
N ILE A 286 6.72 3.71 -18.49
CA ILE A 286 6.99 5.03 -17.91
C ILE A 286 7.51 6.04 -18.93
N GLU A 287 7.45 7.30 -18.53
CA GLU A 287 8.10 8.45 -19.16
C GLU A 287 9.13 9.02 -18.18
N VAL A 288 10.23 9.53 -18.73
CA VAL A 288 11.27 10.22 -17.98
C VAL A 288 11.12 11.72 -18.23
N HIS A 289 11.16 12.50 -17.16
CA HIS A 289 11.00 13.96 -17.19
C HIS A 289 12.14 14.64 -16.46
N ALA A 290 12.60 15.79 -16.96
CA ALA A 290 13.69 16.55 -16.34
C ALA A 290 13.21 17.29 -15.07
N GLY A 291 13.93 17.12 -13.96
CA GLY A 291 13.65 17.79 -12.69
C GLY A 291 12.20 17.62 -12.22
N ASN A 292 11.66 18.68 -11.61
CA ASN A 292 10.26 18.73 -11.16
C ASN A 292 9.32 19.22 -12.27
N ALA A 293 9.59 18.92 -13.55
CA ALA A 293 8.85 19.48 -14.69
C ALA A 293 7.34 19.21 -14.68
N ILE A 294 6.90 18.21 -13.92
CA ILE A 294 5.49 17.84 -13.80
C ILE A 294 4.76 18.81 -12.85
N GLY A 295 5.48 19.55 -12.01
CA GLY A 295 4.93 20.48 -11.02
C GLY A 295 4.23 19.76 -9.87
N THR A 296 4.00 20.47 -8.76
CA THR A 296 3.28 19.96 -7.58
C THR A 296 1.77 19.81 -7.82
N ALA A 297 1.26 20.31 -8.96
CA ALA A 297 -0.17 20.28 -9.30
C ALA A 297 -0.73 18.86 -9.52
N PHE A 298 0.12 17.84 -9.51
CA PHE A 298 -0.24 16.44 -9.66
C PHE A 298 0.17 15.59 -8.44
N GLU A 299 0.61 16.22 -7.34
CA GLU A 299 0.78 15.50 -6.08
C GLU A 299 -0.58 14.97 -5.65
N ARG A 300 -0.71 13.65 -5.70
CA ARG A 300 -1.79 12.92 -5.04
C ARG A 300 -1.50 12.98 -3.54
N ASP A 301 -2.55 12.93 -2.72
CA ASP A 301 -2.47 12.97 -1.25
C ASP A 301 -3.23 11.80 -0.62
N HIS A 302 -3.61 10.81 -1.43
CA HIS A 302 -4.35 9.65 -0.99
C HIS A 302 -4.10 8.42 -1.88
N PRO A 303 -4.19 7.21 -1.33
CA PRO A 303 -4.26 5.97 -2.11
C PRO A 303 -5.40 5.99 -3.15
N PHE A 304 -5.31 5.12 -4.14
CA PHE A 304 -6.39 4.88 -5.09
C PHE A 304 -7.51 4.13 -4.39
N TYR A 305 -8.70 4.74 -4.42
CA TYR A 305 -9.94 4.13 -3.97
C TYR A 305 -10.99 4.27 -5.07
N ALA A 306 -11.62 3.15 -5.44
CA ALA A 306 -12.74 3.16 -6.36
C ALA A 306 -13.98 3.89 -5.79
N VAL A 307 -14.05 4.09 -4.47
CA VAL A 307 -15.15 4.75 -3.76
C VAL A 307 -15.35 6.21 -4.17
N GLY A 308 -14.31 6.88 -4.70
CA GLY A 308 -14.42 8.24 -5.23
C GLY A 308 -15.28 8.40 -6.50
N VAL A 309 -16.00 7.36 -6.94
CA VAL A 309 -16.88 7.38 -8.12
C VAL A 309 -18.30 7.88 -7.79
N GLY A 310 -18.64 8.04 -6.50
CA GLY A 310 -19.92 8.61 -6.06
C GLY A 310 -21.07 7.61 -6.14
N GLU A 311 -21.78 7.41 -5.02
CA GLU A 311 -22.96 6.53 -4.91
C GLU A 311 -22.67 5.05 -5.33
N PRO A 312 -23.63 4.09 -5.24
CA PRO A 312 -23.31 2.67 -5.05
C PRO A 312 -22.41 2.13 -6.15
N VAL A 313 -21.48 1.23 -5.80
CA VAL A 313 -20.62 0.54 -6.78
C VAL A 313 -21.51 -0.07 -7.87
N GLU A 314 -21.50 0.56 -9.05
CA GLU A 314 -22.34 0.18 -10.19
C GLU A 314 -21.70 -0.92 -11.03
N THR A 315 -20.37 -1.06 -10.94
CA THR A 315 -19.58 -2.01 -11.74
C THR A 315 -18.62 -2.76 -10.83
N LEU A 316 -18.67 -4.08 -10.92
CA LEU A 316 -17.73 -5.00 -10.27
C LEU A 316 -17.35 -6.10 -11.29
N TRP A 317 -16.17 -6.69 -11.13
CA TRP A 317 -15.67 -7.75 -12.02
C TRP A 317 -15.61 -9.07 -11.28
N TRP A 318 -15.65 -10.18 -12.04
CA TRP A 318 -15.51 -11.51 -11.46
C TRP A 318 -14.16 -11.70 -10.75
N HIS A 319 -13.13 -10.97 -11.16
CA HIS A 319 -11.86 -10.83 -10.44
C HIS A 319 -12.08 -10.48 -8.96
N SER A 320 -12.97 -9.53 -8.65
CA SER A 320 -13.22 -9.09 -7.27
C SER A 320 -13.79 -10.22 -6.41
N VAL A 321 -14.70 -11.01 -6.98
CA VAL A 321 -15.36 -12.12 -6.28
C VAL A 321 -14.39 -13.29 -6.09
N GLN A 322 -13.54 -13.57 -7.08
CA GLN A 322 -12.48 -14.58 -6.97
C GLN A 322 -11.44 -14.18 -5.92
N HIS A 323 -11.02 -12.91 -5.92
CA HIS A 323 -10.14 -12.36 -4.89
C HIS A 323 -10.76 -12.50 -3.49
N PHE A 324 -12.05 -12.20 -3.33
CA PHE A 324 -12.77 -12.38 -2.07
C PHE A 324 -12.78 -13.85 -1.63
N ALA A 325 -12.99 -14.81 -2.55
CA ALA A 325 -12.90 -16.23 -2.23
C ALA A 325 -11.48 -16.65 -1.82
N ASP A 326 -10.45 -16.10 -2.44
CA ASP A 326 -9.06 -16.33 -2.05
C ASP A 326 -8.75 -15.78 -0.65
N ARG A 327 -9.29 -14.61 -0.29
CA ARG A 327 -9.20 -14.06 1.08
C ARG A 327 -9.93 -14.90 2.12
N LEU A 328 -11.15 -15.38 1.83
CA LEU A 328 -11.86 -16.30 2.71
C LEU A 328 -11.04 -17.57 2.97
N ARG A 329 -10.38 -18.10 1.94
CA ARG A 329 -9.54 -19.29 2.06
C ARG A 329 -8.29 -19.02 2.90
N GLU A 330 -7.62 -17.91 2.66
CA GLU A 330 -6.46 -17.50 3.46
C GLU A 330 -6.86 -17.32 4.93
N GLY A 331 -7.97 -16.64 5.20
CA GLY A 331 -8.53 -16.51 6.54
C GLY A 331 -8.82 -17.87 7.20
N LEU A 332 -9.35 -18.84 6.43
CA LEU A 332 -9.55 -20.22 6.92
C LEU A 332 -8.23 -20.94 7.22
N GLU A 333 -7.19 -20.73 6.42
CA GLU A 333 -5.86 -21.30 6.63
C GLU A 333 -5.17 -20.69 7.87
N GLN A 334 -5.48 -19.43 8.19
CA GLN A 334 -4.92 -18.69 9.33
C GLN A 334 -5.78 -18.78 10.60
N ALA A 335 -6.99 -19.31 10.50
CA ALA A 335 -7.99 -19.40 11.57
C ALA A 335 -7.52 -20.09 12.88
N ASP A 336 -6.50 -20.95 12.80
CA ASP A 336 -6.02 -21.67 13.99
C ASP A 336 -5.26 -20.75 14.96
N ALA A 337 -4.63 -19.68 14.48
CA ALA A 337 -3.89 -18.73 15.31
C ALA A 337 -4.78 -17.94 16.29
N PRO A 338 -5.87 -17.26 15.86
CA PRO A 338 -6.77 -16.58 16.78
C PRO A 338 -7.46 -17.54 17.75
N ILE A 339 -7.82 -18.77 17.32
CA ILE A 339 -8.38 -19.79 18.21
C ILE A 339 -7.38 -20.20 19.29
N ALA A 340 -6.11 -20.41 18.91
CA ALA A 340 -5.05 -20.73 19.88
C ALA A 340 -4.85 -19.59 20.88
N ALA A 341 -4.92 -18.33 20.42
CA ALA A 341 -4.84 -17.15 21.29
C ALA A 341 -6.02 -17.10 22.28
N HIS A 342 -7.27 -17.29 21.84
CA HIS A 342 -8.43 -17.37 22.74
C HIS A 342 -8.33 -18.50 23.76
N ARG A 343 -7.83 -19.68 23.35
CA ARG A 343 -7.59 -20.80 24.27
C ARG A 343 -6.53 -20.46 25.33
N ALA A 344 -5.46 -19.76 24.93
CA ALA A 344 -4.42 -19.30 25.85
C ALA A 344 -4.98 -18.26 26.85
N ASN A 345 -5.74 -17.28 26.37
CA ASN A 345 -6.40 -16.27 27.21
C ASN A 345 -7.36 -16.92 28.22
N LEU A 346 -8.18 -17.89 27.78
CA LEU A 346 -9.07 -18.65 28.65
C LEU A 346 -8.31 -19.46 29.71
N LEU A 347 -7.17 -20.07 29.35
CA LEU A 347 -6.32 -20.77 30.31
C LEU A 347 -5.77 -19.81 31.36
N GLN A 348 -5.26 -18.65 30.92
CA GLN A 348 -4.74 -17.61 31.81
C GLN A 348 -5.82 -17.08 32.76
N ALA A 349 -7.03 -16.77 32.26
CA ALA A 349 -8.14 -16.31 33.09
C ALA A 349 -8.53 -17.34 34.15
N ARG A 350 -8.53 -18.64 33.80
CA ARG A 350 -8.77 -19.73 34.78
C ARG A 350 -7.66 -19.86 35.82
N GLU A 351 -6.42 -19.56 35.48
CA GLU A 351 -5.32 -19.51 36.44
C GLU A 351 -5.43 -18.29 37.37
N GLU A 352 -5.86 -17.15 36.83
CA GLU A 352 -6.15 -15.94 37.60
C GLU A 352 -7.28 -16.16 38.60
N LEU A 353 -8.41 -16.73 38.15
CA LEU A 353 -9.52 -17.07 39.04
C LEU A 353 -9.06 -17.98 40.20
N LYS A 354 -8.23 -18.99 39.92
CA LYS A 354 -7.66 -19.84 40.98
C LYS A 354 -6.78 -19.05 41.94
N ARG A 355 -6.05 -18.03 41.48
CA ARG A 355 -5.24 -17.17 42.35
C ARG A 355 -6.13 -16.32 43.25
N ILE A 356 -7.15 -15.69 42.67
CA ILE A 356 -8.17 -14.89 43.34
C ILE A 356 -8.91 -15.75 44.39
N GLU A 357 -9.32 -16.97 44.06
CA GLU A 357 -9.99 -17.92 44.98
C GLU A 357 -9.12 -18.36 46.16
N ASN A 358 -7.80 -18.40 46.00
CA ASN A 358 -6.87 -18.80 47.06
C ASN A 358 -6.42 -17.63 47.95
N HIS A 359 -6.74 -16.39 47.59
CA HIS A 359 -6.35 -15.22 48.37
C HIS A 359 -7.37 -14.97 49.50
N PRO A 360 -6.92 -14.83 50.77
CA PRO A 360 -7.81 -14.90 51.95
C PRO A 360 -8.72 -13.67 52.12
N ASP A 361 -8.34 -12.54 51.54
CA ASP A 361 -9.04 -11.25 51.67
C ASP A 361 -9.71 -10.82 50.35
N THR A 362 -9.95 -11.76 49.44
CA THR A 362 -10.56 -11.48 48.13
C THR A 362 -11.97 -10.94 48.24
N ASP A 363 -12.26 -9.89 47.48
CA ASP A 363 -13.59 -9.31 47.38
C ASP A 363 -14.53 -10.25 46.59
N PRO A 364 -15.73 -10.58 47.10
CA PRO A 364 -16.74 -11.32 46.33
C PRO A 364 -17.02 -10.76 44.93
N TYR A 365 -16.91 -9.44 44.73
CA TYR A 365 -17.11 -8.84 43.41
C TYR A 365 -15.98 -9.20 42.43
N GLU A 366 -14.73 -9.23 42.89
CA GLU A 366 -13.58 -9.63 42.06
C GLU A 366 -13.68 -11.10 41.60
N LEU A 367 -14.24 -11.97 42.46
CA LEU A 367 -14.54 -13.36 42.10
C LEU A 367 -15.69 -13.49 41.09
N GLU A 368 -16.69 -12.62 41.18
CA GLU A 368 -17.81 -12.60 40.23
C GLU A 368 -17.34 -12.12 38.86
N ASP A 369 -16.58 -11.01 38.82
CA ASP A 369 -15.98 -10.43 37.62
C ASP A 369 -15.08 -11.44 36.88
N ALA A 370 -14.15 -12.08 37.60
CA ALA A 370 -13.26 -13.09 37.02
C ALA A 370 -14.02 -14.33 36.48
N ARG A 371 -15.22 -14.63 37.00
CA ARG A 371 -16.06 -15.72 36.48
C ARG A 371 -16.84 -15.29 35.25
N GLU A 372 -17.35 -14.06 35.24
CA GLU A 372 -17.99 -13.45 34.07
C GLU A 372 -17.02 -13.37 32.89
N ASP A 373 -15.76 -12.98 33.15
CA ASP A 373 -14.69 -12.98 32.15
C ASP A 373 -14.44 -14.36 31.53
N ILE A 374 -14.39 -15.40 32.37
CA ILE A 374 -14.22 -16.79 31.89
C ILE A 374 -15.43 -17.23 31.07
N GLU A 375 -16.66 -16.92 31.50
CA GLU A 375 -17.87 -17.23 30.75
C GLU A 375 -17.89 -16.53 29.39
N GLY A 376 -17.49 -15.25 29.34
CA GLY A 376 -17.33 -14.49 28.10
C GLY A 376 -16.30 -15.12 27.16
N LEU A 377 -15.11 -15.44 27.65
CA LEU A 377 -14.05 -16.09 26.88
C LEU A 377 -14.44 -17.49 26.38
N GLU A 378 -15.20 -18.26 27.17
CA GLU A 378 -15.74 -19.56 26.75
C GLU A 378 -16.77 -19.40 25.62
N ALA A 379 -17.66 -18.41 25.74
CA ALA A 379 -18.64 -18.10 24.70
C ALA A 379 -17.98 -17.64 23.40
N ASP A 380 -16.97 -16.77 23.48
CA ASP A 380 -16.20 -16.29 22.33
C ASP A 380 -15.43 -17.42 21.64
N LEU A 381 -14.75 -18.26 22.43
CA LEU A 381 -14.04 -19.42 21.87
C LEU A 381 -15.00 -20.37 21.14
N ALA A 382 -16.15 -20.70 21.76
CA ALA A 382 -17.14 -21.56 21.14
C ALA A 382 -17.70 -20.96 19.84
N ARG A 383 -17.95 -19.65 19.85
CA ARG A 383 -18.42 -18.90 18.67
C ARG A 383 -17.38 -18.94 17.54
N ILE A 384 -16.12 -18.64 17.80
CA ILE A 384 -15.05 -18.66 16.79
C ILE A 384 -14.80 -20.09 16.27
N GLU A 385 -14.90 -21.11 17.12
CA GLU A 385 -14.83 -22.52 16.69
C GLU A 385 -16.00 -22.89 15.77
N GLU A 386 -17.22 -22.41 16.04
CA GLU A 386 -18.38 -22.59 15.15
C GLU A 386 -18.21 -21.85 13.81
N GLN A 387 -17.71 -20.61 13.85
CA GLN A 387 -17.38 -19.84 12.64
C GLN A 387 -16.38 -20.60 11.77
N ARG A 388 -15.27 -21.07 12.36
CA ARG A 388 -14.27 -21.89 11.68
C ARG A 388 -14.86 -23.17 11.10
N GLY A 389 -15.79 -23.81 11.82
CA GLY A 389 -16.46 -25.02 11.38
C GLY A 389 -17.38 -24.82 10.17
N SER A 390 -17.99 -23.65 10.03
CA SER A 390 -18.94 -23.33 8.95
C SER A 390 -18.35 -22.54 7.77
N LEU A 391 -17.20 -21.90 7.94
CA LEU A 391 -16.49 -21.17 6.88
C LEU A 391 -16.22 -22.02 5.61
N PRO A 392 -15.85 -23.31 5.67
CA PRO A 392 -15.68 -24.14 4.48
C PRO A 392 -16.93 -24.22 3.60
N ASP A 393 -18.14 -24.20 4.17
CA ASP A 393 -19.39 -24.26 3.40
C ASP A 393 -19.63 -22.95 2.64
N MET A 394 -19.36 -21.80 3.28
CA MET A 394 -19.41 -20.49 2.60
C MET A 394 -18.38 -20.42 1.46
N LEU A 395 -17.14 -20.87 1.70
CA LEU A 395 -16.10 -20.90 0.69
C LEU A 395 -16.51 -21.79 -0.49
N ALA A 396 -17.04 -22.99 -0.24
CA ALA A 396 -17.51 -23.88 -1.29
C ALA A 396 -18.66 -23.27 -2.12
N ALA A 397 -19.59 -22.55 -1.46
CA ALA A 397 -20.65 -21.84 -2.15
C ALA A 397 -20.11 -20.72 -3.06
N LEU A 398 -19.14 -19.94 -2.58
CA LEU A 398 -18.52 -18.86 -3.35
C LEU A 398 -17.63 -19.37 -4.50
N GLU A 399 -16.91 -20.46 -4.28
CA GLU A 399 -16.15 -21.16 -5.33
C GLU A 399 -17.08 -21.67 -6.44
N SER A 400 -18.21 -22.28 -6.06
CA SER A 400 -19.22 -22.71 -7.04
C SER A 400 -19.84 -21.52 -7.79
N PHE A 401 -20.04 -20.39 -7.12
CA PHE A 401 -20.55 -19.16 -7.74
C PHE A 401 -19.58 -18.56 -8.78
N THR A 402 -18.27 -18.71 -8.55
CA THR A 402 -17.21 -18.17 -9.43
C THR A 402 -16.73 -19.14 -10.52
N GLU A 403 -17.16 -20.40 -10.48
CA GLU A 403 -16.72 -21.44 -11.41
C GLU A 403 -16.98 -21.08 -12.88
N GLY A 404 -15.94 -21.18 -13.72
CA GLY A 404 -16.03 -20.94 -15.16
C GLY A 404 -16.24 -19.48 -15.58
N ARG A 405 -16.17 -18.53 -14.64
CA ARG A 405 -16.34 -17.10 -14.92
C ARG A 405 -15.02 -16.47 -15.38
N ALA A 406 -15.09 -15.64 -16.42
CA ALA A 406 -13.92 -14.92 -16.91
C ALA A 406 -13.58 -13.74 -15.97
N LEU A 407 -12.33 -13.64 -15.51
CA LEU A 407 -11.86 -12.66 -14.53
C LEU A 407 -12.34 -11.22 -14.81
N TRP A 408 -12.16 -10.76 -16.05
CA TRP A 408 -12.44 -9.38 -16.45
C TRP A 408 -13.86 -9.16 -16.98
N SER A 409 -14.74 -10.16 -16.86
CA SER A 409 -16.15 -9.94 -17.16
C SER A 409 -16.83 -9.20 -16.00
N VAL A 410 -17.69 -8.23 -16.35
CA VAL A 410 -18.49 -7.45 -15.41
C VAL A 410 -19.62 -8.32 -14.86
N LEU A 411 -19.91 -8.20 -13.58
CA LEU A 411 -21.06 -8.85 -12.95
C LEU A 411 -22.36 -8.29 -13.54
N SER A 412 -23.32 -9.18 -13.80
CA SER A 412 -24.69 -8.73 -14.04
C SER A 412 -25.29 -8.11 -12.77
N GLU A 413 -26.35 -7.33 -12.92
CA GLU A 413 -27.04 -6.70 -11.78
C GLU A 413 -27.49 -7.71 -10.71
N GLN A 414 -27.96 -8.89 -11.14
CA GLN A 414 -28.36 -9.97 -10.22
C GLN A 414 -27.16 -10.56 -9.47
N GLU A 415 -26.02 -10.72 -10.14
CA GLU A 415 -24.79 -11.23 -9.53
C GLU A 415 -24.19 -10.20 -8.56
N LEU A 416 -24.26 -8.92 -8.91
CA LEU A 416 -23.84 -7.83 -8.02
C LEU A 416 -24.70 -7.76 -6.75
N GLU A 417 -26.02 -7.97 -6.87
CA GLU A 417 -26.90 -8.03 -5.70
C GLU A 417 -26.56 -9.21 -4.79
N ILE A 418 -26.23 -10.38 -5.35
CA ILE A 418 -25.74 -11.52 -4.56
C ILE A 418 -24.46 -11.14 -3.80
N VAL A 419 -23.51 -10.46 -4.43
CA VAL A 419 -22.27 -10.04 -3.76
C VAL A 419 -22.52 -8.96 -2.70
N ARG A 420 -23.49 -8.07 -2.91
CA ARG A 420 -23.94 -7.08 -1.90
C ARG A 420 -24.47 -7.73 -0.64
N ASP A 421 -25.12 -8.88 -0.75
CA ASP A 421 -25.63 -9.64 0.40
C ASP A 421 -24.53 -10.49 1.05
N LEU A 422 -23.70 -11.15 0.24
CA LEU A 422 -22.65 -12.06 0.71
C LEU A 422 -21.56 -11.36 1.51
N LEU A 423 -21.15 -10.14 1.12
CA LEU A 423 -20.03 -9.46 1.78
C LEU A 423 -20.37 -9.08 3.24
N PRO A 424 -21.49 -8.40 3.53
CA PRO A 424 -21.92 -8.16 4.91
C PRO A 424 -22.19 -9.44 5.69
N GLU A 425 -22.77 -10.47 5.06
CA GLU A 425 -22.98 -11.76 5.72
C GLU A 425 -21.64 -12.38 6.15
N ALA A 426 -20.61 -12.29 5.32
CA ALA A 426 -19.29 -12.80 5.66
C ALA A 426 -18.64 -12.03 6.82
N HIS A 427 -18.80 -10.70 6.86
CA HIS A 427 -18.36 -9.88 7.99
C HIS A 427 -19.12 -10.19 9.27
N GLU A 428 -20.46 -10.25 9.22
CA GLU A 428 -21.30 -10.53 10.39
C GLU A 428 -21.01 -11.92 10.95
N ARG A 429 -20.84 -12.91 10.07
CA ARG A 429 -20.70 -14.30 10.47
C ARG A 429 -19.27 -14.70 10.79
N TYR A 430 -18.27 -14.16 10.11
CA TYR A 430 -16.87 -14.61 10.21
C TYR A 430 -15.88 -13.49 10.56
N GLY A 431 -16.33 -12.25 10.76
CA GLY A 431 -15.45 -11.08 10.93
C GLY A 431 -14.42 -11.21 12.05
N GLU A 432 -14.71 -11.93 13.13
CA GLU A 432 -13.73 -12.17 14.20
C GLU A 432 -12.62 -13.13 13.78
N LEU A 433 -12.93 -14.08 12.91
CA LEU A 433 -11.98 -15.06 12.43
C LEU A 433 -11.10 -14.50 11.30
N ILE A 434 -11.68 -13.68 10.41
CA ILE A 434 -11.06 -13.32 9.13
C ILE A 434 -11.14 -11.82 8.80
N GLY A 435 -11.59 -10.96 9.72
CA GLY A 435 -11.98 -9.57 9.43
C GLY A 435 -10.89 -8.73 8.78
N GLN A 436 -9.62 -8.94 9.14
CA GLN A 436 -8.49 -8.24 8.51
C GLN A 436 -8.12 -8.75 7.13
N THR A 437 -8.59 -9.95 6.75
CA THR A 437 -8.28 -10.57 5.46
C THR A 437 -9.31 -10.23 4.39
N ILE A 438 -10.59 -10.08 4.72
CA ILE A 438 -11.62 -9.84 3.70
C ILE A 438 -11.82 -8.35 3.40
N PRO A 439 -12.20 -7.98 2.17
CA PRO A 439 -12.51 -6.58 1.83
C PRO A 439 -13.63 -6.03 2.73
N GLY A 440 -13.46 -4.83 3.30
CA GLY A 440 -14.44 -4.16 4.15
C GLY A 440 -15.67 -3.63 3.39
N SER A 441 -15.55 -3.46 2.07
CA SER A 441 -16.60 -2.87 1.24
C SER A 441 -16.54 -3.32 -0.22
N LEU A 442 -17.65 -3.13 -0.96
CA LEU A 442 -17.64 -3.29 -2.42
C LEU A 442 -16.68 -2.32 -3.11
N GLY A 443 -16.43 -1.16 -2.49
CA GLY A 443 -15.49 -0.17 -2.97
C GLY A 443 -14.06 -0.69 -2.94
N GLU A 444 -13.66 -1.36 -1.86
CA GLU A 444 -12.36 -2.04 -1.78
C GLU A 444 -12.25 -3.19 -2.77
N MET A 445 -13.30 -4.01 -2.92
CA MET A 445 -13.36 -5.06 -3.94
C MET A 445 -13.13 -4.52 -5.36
N ALA A 446 -13.79 -3.40 -5.70
CA ALA A 446 -13.59 -2.71 -6.97
C ALA A 446 -12.19 -2.10 -7.09
N THR A 447 -11.65 -1.56 -5.99
CA THR A 447 -10.31 -0.96 -5.94
C THR A 447 -9.23 -1.97 -6.32
N VAL A 448 -9.22 -3.15 -5.68
CA VAL A 448 -8.27 -4.23 -5.99
C VAL A 448 -8.38 -4.65 -7.45
N SER A 449 -9.60 -4.77 -7.97
CA SER A 449 -9.80 -5.22 -9.35
C SER A 449 -9.40 -4.18 -10.38
N LEU A 450 -9.61 -2.89 -10.09
CA LEU A 450 -9.16 -1.81 -10.97
C LEU A 450 -7.63 -1.68 -11.00
N ARG A 451 -6.95 -1.84 -9.84
CA ARG A 451 -5.47 -1.89 -9.76
C ARG A 451 -4.90 -3.08 -10.55
N ALA A 452 -5.51 -4.25 -10.41
CA ALA A 452 -5.13 -5.43 -11.18
C ALA A 452 -5.43 -5.27 -12.68
N ALA A 453 -6.56 -4.67 -13.04
CA ALA A 453 -6.97 -4.49 -14.44
C ALA A 453 -6.09 -3.48 -15.19
N ILE A 454 -5.76 -2.34 -14.57
CA ILE A 454 -5.01 -1.25 -15.22
C ILE A 454 -3.55 -1.62 -15.50
N SER A 455 -3.01 -2.57 -14.74
CA SER A 455 -1.66 -3.11 -14.88
C SER A 455 -1.62 -4.49 -15.54
N GLY A 456 -2.79 -5.07 -15.81
CA GLY A 456 -2.97 -6.39 -16.40
C GLY A 456 -2.85 -6.42 -17.93
N PRO A 457 -3.30 -7.52 -18.56
CA PRO A 457 -3.25 -7.68 -20.01
C PRO A 457 -4.24 -6.74 -20.73
N PRO A 458 -4.11 -6.53 -22.06
CA PRO A 458 -4.93 -5.57 -22.81
C PRO A 458 -6.45 -5.77 -22.65
N GLU A 459 -6.92 -7.01 -22.52
CA GLU A 459 -8.32 -7.33 -22.26
C GLU A 459 -8.81 -6.87 -20.87
N ALA A 460 -7.93 -6.81 -19.88
CA ALA A 460 -8.25 -6.32 -18.54
C ALA A 460 -8.43 -4.79 -18.57
N VAL A 461 -7.50 -4.07 -19.22
CA VAL A 461 -7.60 -2.62 -19.43
C VAL A 461 -8.86 -2.28 -20.25
N ALA A 462 -9.17 -3.08 -21.27
CA ALA A 462 -10.37 -2.90 -22.08
C ALA A 462 -11.69 -3.14 -21.33
N ALA A 463 -11.65 -3.83 -20.19
CA ALA A 463 -12.81 -4.04 -19.32
C ALA A 463 -13.06 -2.86 -18.36
N ILE A 464 -12.15 -1.89 -18.27
CA ILE A 464 -12.32 -0.69 -17.43
C ILE A 464 -13.24 0.31 -18.15
N PRO A 465 -14.31 0.82 -17.48
CA PRO A 465 -15.14 1.89 -18.03
C PRO A 465 -14.31 3.09 -18.48
N GLU A 466 -14.65 3.67 -19.63
CA GLU A 466 -13.90 4.79 -20.22
C GLU A 466 -13.74 5.98 -19.25
N THR A 467 -14.79 6.30 -18.50
CA THR A 467 -14.77 7.36 -17.48
C THR A 467 -13.77 7.08 -16.37
N MET A 468 -13.71 5.82 -15.90
CA MET A 468 -12.75 5.38 -14.89
C MET A 468 -11.33 5.36 -15.45
N LEU A 469 -11.13 4.84 -16.67
CA LEU A 469 -9.81 4.82 -17.30
C LEU A 469 -9.27 6.24 -17.53
N SER A 470 -10.12 7.15 -18.00
CA SER A 470 -9.78 8.57 -18.16
C SER A 470 -9.35 9.19 -16.82
N ARG A 471 -10.05 8.86 -15.73
CA ARG A 471 -9.70 9.32 -14.39
C ARG A 471 -8.36 8.74 -13.93
N LEU A 472 -8.16 7.43 -14.04
CA LEU A 472 -6.90 6.75 -13.73
C LEU A 472 -5.71 7.40 -14.46
N ASN A 473 -5.88 7.68 -15.74
CA ASN A 473 -4.87 8.33 -16.57
C ASN A 473 -4.64 9.81 -16.25
N THR A 474 -5.58 10.48 -15.60
CA THR A 474 -5.45 11.90 -15.25
C THR A 474 -4.88 12.08 -13.86
N GLU A 475 -5.39 11.32 -12.89
CA GLU A 475 -5.17 11.54 -11.46
C GLU A 475 -4.15 10.55 -10.86
N TYR A 476 -3.98 9.36 -11.45
CA TYR A 476 -3.25 8.25 -10.83
C TYR A 476 -2.03 7.82 -11.65
N ARG A 477 -1.36 8.79 -12.29
CA ARG A 477 -0.07 8.57 -12.98
C ARG A 477 1.15 8.74 -12.07
N LEU A 478 0.97 9.40 -10.93
CA LEU A 478 2.00 9.61 -9.93
C LEU A 478 1.71 8.81 -8.64
N PRO A 479 2.75 8.52 -7.83
CA PRO A 479 2.59 7.92 -6.50
C PRO A 479 1.67 8.74 -5.60
N ALA A 480 1.14 8.14 -4.53
CA ALA A 480 0.24 8.88 -3.63
C ALA A 480 0.98 9.83 -2.72
N GLU A 481 2.24 9.54 -2.41
CA GLU A 481 3.06 10.43 -1.60
C GLU A 481 4.43 10.55 -2.28
N GLY A 482 4.82 11.78 -2.62
CA GLY A 482 6.07 12.05 -3.32
C GLY A 482 6.10 11.61 -4.79
N THR A 483 7.31 11.36 -5.29
CA THR A 483 7.57 11.02 -6.69
C THR A 483 8.70 10.01 -6.80
N HIS A 484 8.66 9.17 -7.83
CA HIS A 484 9.76 8.32 -8.23
C HIS A 484 10.81 9.17 -8.96
N ARG A 485 12.06 9.16 -8.48
CA ARG A 485 13.11 10.03 -9.00
C ARG A 485 14.38 9.26 -9.34
N LEU A 486 15.18 9.81 -10.25
CA LEU A 486 16.55 9.35 -10.53
C LEU A 486 17.54 10.48 -10.27
N PHE A 487 18.76 10.09 -9.90
CA PHE A 487 19.92 10.98 -9.73
C PHE A 487 19.66 12.17 -8.80
N VAL A 488 19.00 11.91 -7.66
CA VAL A 488 18.83 12.92 -6.61
C VAL A 488 20.01 12.89 -5.64
N PRO A 489 20.44 14.03 -5.08
CA PRO A 489 21.43 14.02 -4.01
C PRO A 489 20.85 13.33 -2.77
N ALA A 490 21.66 12.56 -2.06
CA ALA A 490 21.29 12.07 -0.74
C ALA A 490 21.36 13.23 0.27
N ASP A 491 20.37 13.33 1.17
CA ASP A 491 20.32 14.42 2.16
C ASP A 491 21.32 14.23 3.32
N ASP A 492 21.78 13.00 3.53
CA ASP A 492 22.56 12.54 4.69
C ASP A 492 24.01 12.14 4.35
N SER A 493 24.39 12.17 3.07
CA SER A 493 25.67 11.64 2.59
C SER A 493 26.09 12.27 1.25
N ASP A 494 27.37 12.11 0.89
CA ASP A 494 27.90 12.52 -0.43
C ASP A 494 27.52 11.54 -1.55
N GLU A 495 26.69 10.53 -1.27
CA GLU A 495 26.26 9.54 -2.25
C GLU A 495 25.22 10.09 -3.23
N ILE A 496 25.16 9.47 -4.39
CA ILE A 496 24.15 9.74 -5.40
C ILE A 496 23.03 8.72 -5.24
N VAL A 497 21.80 9.19 -5.09
CA VAL A 497 20.63 8.31 -5.16
C VAL A 497 20.29 8.08 -6.63
N LEU A 498 20.68 6.92 -7.14
CA LEU A 498 20.41 6.49 -8.52
C LEU A 498 18.92 6.35 -8.78
N ALA A 499 18.21 5.73 -7.85
CA ALA A 499 16.76 5.57 -7.89
C ALA A 499 16.18 5.84 -6.49
N ASP A 500 15.16 6.68 -6.44
CA ASP A 500 14.45 7.07 -5.24
C ASP A 500 12.96 6.77 -5.46
N LEU A 501 12.51 5.62 -4.97
CA LEU A 501 11.21 5.05 -5.27
C LEU A 501 10.28 5.26 -4.09
N ALA A 502 9.19 5.99 -4.33
CA ALA A 502 8.17 6.29 -3.35
C ALA A 502 7.22 5.10 -3.14
N TRP A 503 6.33 5.24 -2.16
CA TRP A 503 5.16 4.38 -1.99
C TRP A 503 4.20 4.49 -3.17
N ASP A 504 3.81 3.35 -3.76
CA ASP A 504 3.01 3.36 -4.98
C ASP A 504 2.07 2.15 -5.09
N ASP A 505 0.86 2.34 -4.57
CA ASP A 505 -0.27 1.41 -4.69
C ASP A 505 -0.57 0.98 -6.14
N MET A 506 -0.42 1.83 -7.15
CA MET A 506 -0.78 1.46 -8.52
C MET A 506 0.14 0.38 -9.13
N ILE A 507 1.31 0.16 -8.53
CA ILE A 507 2.28 -0.90 -8.89
C ILE A 507 2.65 -1.77 -7.68
N GLU A 508 1.81 -1.77 -6.63
CA GLU A 508 1.93 -2.64 -5.46
C GLU A 508 3.27 -2.49 -4.71
N TRP A 509 3.86 -1.30 -4.78
CA TRP A 509 4.99 -0.88 -3.93
C TRP A 509 4.43 -0.36 -2.61
N CYS A 510 3.80 -1.27 -1.88
CA CYS A 510 3.09 -1.01 -0.63
C CYS A 510 4.06 -1.06 0.56
N TRP A 511 5.08 -0.20 0.56
CA TRP A 511 5.85 0.08 1.78
C TRP A 511 4.95 0.79 2.82
N PRO A 512 5.41 1.07 4.05
CA PRO A 512 4.79 2.11 4.88
C PRO A 512 4.63 3.43 4.09
N GLU A 513 3.51 4.16 4.28
CA GLU A 513 3.03 5.23 3.37
C GLU A 513 4.07 6.32 3.08
N GLU A 514 4.91 6.64 4.07
CA GLU A 514 5.94 7.69 3.93
C GLU A 514 7.35 7.11 3.67
N ALA A 515 7.50 5.79 3.67
CA ALA A 515 8.79 5.15 3.49
C ALA A 515 9.21 5.12 2.00
N ARG A 516 10.52 5.14 1.78
CA ARG A 516 11.11 5.17 0.44
C ARG A 516 12.15 4.09 0.27
N PHE A 517 12.24 3.55 -0.93
CA PHE A 517 13.34 2.67 -1.31
C PHE A 517 14.35 3.43 -2.15
N GLN A 518 15.57 3.56 -1.63
CA GLN A 518 16.66 4.30 -2.28
C GLN A 518 17.76 3.36 -2.72
N ILE A 519 18.22 3.52 -3.96
CA ILE A 519 19.41 2.86 -4.46
C ILE A 519 20.50 3.92 -4.56
N ARG A 520 21.53 3.79 -3.72
CA ARG A 520 22.61 4.77 -3.59
C ARG A 520 23.92 4.22 -4.16
N ILE A 521 24.77 5.11 -4.65
CA ILE A 521 26.12 4.76 -5.13
C ILE A 521 27.09 5.89 -4.80
N ALA A 522 28.35 5.54 -4.54
CA ALA A 522 29.41 6.54 -4.42
C ALA A 522 29.63 7.26 -5.77
N PRO A 523 29.85 8.58 -5.79
CA PRO A 523 30.07 9.35 -7.02
C PRO A 523 31.22 8.79 -7.89
N GLU A 524 32.30 8.35 -7.26
CA GLU A 524 33.46 7.73 -7.90
C GLU A 524 33.13 6.40 -8.59
N ASP A 525 32.27 5.58 -7.99
CA ASP A 525 31.81 4.32 -8.58
C ASP A 525 30.84 4.56 -9.74
N ALA A 526 29.94 5.54 -9.62
CA ALA A 526 29.07 5.97 -10.71
C ALA A 526 29.88 6.50 -11.90
N ALA A 527 30.92 7.31 -11.65
CA ALA A 527 31.80 7.84 -12.69
C ALA A 527 32.61 6.75 -13.41
N GLN A 528 32.88 5.62 -12.74
CA GLN A 528 33.57 4.46 -13.30
C GLN A 528 32.60 3.46 -13.96
N GLY A 529 31.30 3.59 -13.72
CA GLY A 529 30.30 2.62 -14.15
C GLY A 529 30.33 1.31 -13.35
N ASN A 530 30.79 1.36 -12.09
CA ASN A 530 30.79 0.23 -11.15
C ASN A 530 29.40 0.05 -10.53
N TRP A 531 28.38 -0.16 -11.36
CA TRP A 531 26.97 -0.19 -10.95
C TRP A 531 26.67 -1.30 -9.92
N GLU A 532 27.48 -2.36 -9.89
CA GLU A 532 27.40 -3.43 -8.90
C GLU A 532 27.74 -2.96 -7.47
N ARG A 533 28.29 -1.76 -7.31
CA ARG A 533 28.55 -1.11 -6.01
C ARG A 533 27.35 -0.36 -5.46
N ALA A 534 26.26 -0.26 -6.23
CA ALA A 534 25.03 0.36 -5.76
C ALA A 534 24.46 -0.42 -4.56
N ARG A 535 23.98 0.31 -3.55
CA ARG A 535 23.40 -0.24 -2.32
C ARG A 535 21.93 0.11 -2.22
N ALA A 536 21.14 -0.84 -1.76
CA ALA A 536 19.72 -0.67 -1.50
C ALA A 536 19.49 -0.27 -0.04
N LEU A 537 18.75 0.80 0.17
CA LEU A 537 18.41 1.32 1.49
C LEU A 537 16.90 1.52 1.57
N PHE A 538 16.32 0.96 2.62
CA PHE A 538 14.97 1.28 3.03
C PHE A 538 15.03 2.46 3.99
N VAL A 539 14.42 3.58 3.60
CA VAL A 539 14.40 4.81 4.38
C VAL A 539 13.02 4.95 5.01
N PRO A 540 12.87 4.66 6.32
CA PRO A 540 11.65 5.01 7.05
C PRO A 540 11.53 6.53 7.13
N SER A 541 10.30 7.03 7.26
CA SER A 541 10.04 8.46 7.37
C SER A 541 10.46 9.09 8.70
#